data_AF-A0A3D5W649-F1
#
_entry.id   AF-A0A3D5W649-F1
#
_cell.length_a   1.000
_cell.length_b   1.000
_cell.length_c   1.000
_cell.angle_alpha   90.00
_cell.angle_beta   90.00
_cell.angle_gamma   90.00
#
_symmetry.space_group_name_H-M   'P 1'
#
loop_
_entity.id
_entity.type
_entity.pdbx_description
1 polymer ?
#
loop_
_entity_poly.entity_id
_entity_poly.type
_entity_poly.pdbx_seq_one_letter_code
_entity_poly.pdbx_strand_id
1 'polypeptide(L)'
;FLETWLRHQRRDSYWLQGTVQGQYDRIQCPVYAVTGWADCWPNTVLRLLENLPTSLPKKGTIGPWGHAYPHHGMPKPAIGFLQEALRWWDRWLRGMDNGIDQESRLNAYIQERVPPDAGHSTRPGRWVSELQWPNTRQSVKRWFIGNEQISDQPVSSSSIIIKSPLSCGLCSGEYMPWYTSGFSPQLPLDQRDDDARSVVFDGPILDKPLELLGTPSAKLSLTSSAPSGLIVARLCDLWPDSASTLISFGILNLAQREGRESPLPVEPGTCYRVRVRLNDTGYSLAPGHRLRLALSTSYWPIAWPAPDEGWLTLDPNESALELPVYEDSSPSDQTLFAEPEHAPYIPTESLRPSRHERTITKNIATGESVLWLVKDAGRQRFSHNQIEVEEATTERYVTGETDPLSARAEYTAHQVVARGNWQTRTESSLTVSCSRELFLLAAKLTAYEGDNVVYSRSWATEIPRDGF
;
A
#
# COMPACT_ATOMS: atom_id res chain seq x y z
N PHE A 1 3.35 17.48 11.69
CA PHE A 1 3.30 16.99 10.30
C PHE A 1 1.86 16.77 9.82
N LEU A 2 0.97 16.12 10.59
CA LEU A 2 -0.38 15.79 10.11
C LEU A 2 -1.24 17.01 9.72
N GLU A 3 -1.25 18.08 10.52
CA GLU A 3 -1.95 19.32 10.14
C GLU A 3 -1.51 19.83 8.76
N THR A 4 -0.20 19.86 8.52
CA THR A 4 0.37 20.28 7.23
C THR A 4 -0.15 19.40 6.09
N TRP A 5 -0.14 18.08 6.25
CA TRP A 5 -0.59 17.16 5.21
C TRP A 5 -2.10 17.27 4.95
N LEU A 6 -2.91 17.45 5.99
CA LEU A 6 -4.36 17.70 5.85
C LEU A 6 -4.66 19.04 5.17
N ARG A 7 -3.77 20.04 5.25
CA ARG A 7 -3.92 21.30 4.51
C ARG A 7 -3.53 21.17 3.04
N HIS A 8 -2.69 20.19 2.69
CA HIS A 8 -2.22 19.93 1.33
C HIS A 8 -2.92 18.70 0.72
N GLN A 9 -4.26 18.73 0.64
CA GLN A 9 -5.06 17.63 0.07
C GLN A 9 -4.90 17.47 -1.45
N ARG A 10 -4.51 18.53 -2.16
CA ARG A 10 -4.18 18.51 -3.60
C ARG A 10 -2.71 18.20 -3.80
N ARG A 11 -2.34 17.76 -5.00
CA ARG A 11 -0.95 17.71 -5.46
C ARG A 11 -0.44 19.11 -5.82
N ASP A 12 -0.32 19.97 -4.82
CA ASP A 12 0.11 21.35 -4.98
C ASP A 12 1.64 21.52 -4.85
N SER A 13 2.10 22.78 -4.83
CA SER A 13 3.52 23.13 -4.72
C SER A 13 4.26 22.49 -3.54
N TYR A 14 3.57 22.19 -2.43
CA TYR A 14 4.16 21.55 -1.26
C TYR A 14 4.63 20.12 -1.59
N TRP A 15 3.90 19.39 -2.44
CA TRP A 15 4.29 18.05 -2.88
C TRP A 15 5.18 18.06 -4.11
N LEU A 16 4.96 19.01 -5.03
CA LEU A 16 5.71 19.10 -6.28
C LEU A 16 7.21 19.36 -6.06
N GLN A 17 7.61 20.00 -4.97
CA GLN A 17 9.03 20.17 -4.63
C GLN A 17 9.77 18.84 -4.40
N GLY A 18 9.06 17.80 -3.95
CA GLY A 18 9.64 16.50 -3.59
C GLY A 18 9.47 15.42 -4.64
N THR A 19 8.87 15.73 -5.80
CA THR A 19 8.61 14.74 -6.86
C THR A 19 9.56 14.85 -8.03
N VAL A 20 10.02 13.71 -8.52
CA VAL A 20 10.77 13.61 -9.79
C VAL A 20 9.86 13.44 -11.01
N GLN A 21 8.56 13.23 -10.80
CA GLN A 21 7.61 13.00 -11.88
C GLN A 21 7.53 14.24 -12.79
N GLY A 22 7.69 14.02 -14.09
CA GLY A 22 7.75 15.10 -15.10
C GLY A 22 9.10 15.81 -15.18
N GLN A 23 10.09 15.38 -14.40
CA GLN A 23 11.43 16.00 -14.32
C GLN A 23 12.55 14.94 -14.31
N TYR A 24 12.30 13.77 -14.90
CA TYR A 24 13.25 12.66 -14.91
C TYR A 24 14.58 13.01 -15.61
N ASP A 25 14.55 13.90 -16.61
CA ASP A 25 15.75 14.38 -17.32
C ASP A 25 16.73 15.19 -16.43
N ARG A 26 16.27 15.68 -15.27
CA ARG A 26 17.13 16.35 -14.29
C ARG A 26 18.03 15.36 -13.54
N ILE A 27 17.71 14.07 -13.58
CA ILE A 27 18.52 13.01 -12.99
C ILE A 27 19.61 12.65 -13.99
N GLN A 28 20.85 12.93 -13.63
CA GLN A 28 22.03 12.71 -14.49
C GLN A 28 23.01 11.69 -13.91
N CYS A 29 22.69 11.09 -12.76
CA CYS A 29 23.50 10.07 -12.11
C CYS A 29 22.90 8.67 -12.30
N PRO A 30 23.72 7.60 -12.33
CA PRO A 30 23.25 6.22 -12.30
C PRO A 30 22.25 5.96 -11.17
N VAL A 31 21.12 5.29 -11.47
CA VAL A 31 20.07 4.97 -10.49
C VAL A 31 19.93 3.47 -10.27
N TYR A 32 20.08 3.02 -9.03
CA TYR A 32 19.61 1.70 -8.59
C TYR A 32 18.41 1.89 -7.66
N ALA A 33 17.21 1.56 -8.15
CA ALA A 33 15.96 1.68 -7.40
C ALA A 33 15.55 0.31 -6.81
N VAL A 34 15.05 0.32 -5.57
CA VAL A 34 14.62 -0.90 -4.88
C VAL A 34 13.30 -0.67 -4.16
N THR A 35 12.38 -1.65 -4.23
CA THR A 35 11.11 -1.64 -3.48
C THR A 35 10.65 -3.07 -3.19
N GLY A 36 9.55 -3.23 -2.46
CA GLY A 36 8.84 -4.49 -2.30
C GLY A 36 7.38 -4.41 -2.76
N TRP A 37 6.76 -5.55 -3.04
CA TRP A 37 5.35 -5.63 -3.42
C TRP A 37 4.38 -5.38 -2.26
N ALA A 38 4.78 -5.70 -1.03
CA ALA A 38 4.01 -5.42 0.18
C ALA A 38 4.36 -4.04 0.79
N ASP A 39 5.28 -3.30 0.18
CA ASP A 39 5.61 -1.92 0.54
C ASP A 39 4.44 -0.98 0.25
N CYS A 40 4.42 0.20 0.88
CA CYS A 40 3.42 1.23 0.60
C CYS A 40 3.71 2.07 -0.67
N TRP A 41 4.88 1.87 -1.29
CA TRP A 41 5.33 2.49 -2.54
C TRP A 41 5.74 1.49 -3.63
N PRO A 42 4.94 0.45 -3.94
CA PRO A 42 5.32 -0.62 -4.87
C PRO A 42 5.55 -0.12 -6.29
N ASN A 43 4.98 1.04 -6.64
CA ASN A 43 4.96 1.59 -8.00
C ASN A 43 6.25 2.31 -8.41
N THR A 44 7.16 2.55 -7.47
CA THR A 44 8.25 3.51 -7.69
C THR A 44 9.31 2.99 -8.66
N VAL A 45 9.70 1.72 -8.53
CA VAL A 45 10.79 1.13 -9.34
C VAL A 45 10.41 1.08 -10.82
N LEU A 46 9.23 0.52 -11.15
CA LEU A 46 8.79 0.41 -12.55
C LEU A 46 8.64 1.80 -13.18
N ARG A 47 7.99 2.73 -12.46
CA ARG A 47 7.86 4.13 -12.92
C ARG A 47 9.21 4.81 -13.18
N LEU A 48 10.21 4.60 -12.34
CA LEU A 48 11.56 5.16 -12.56
C LEU A 48 12.22 4.53 -13.80
N LEU A 49 12.18 3.20 -13.91
CA LEU A 49 12.73 2.52 -15.07
C LEU A 49 12.06 2.94 -16.38
N GLU A 50 10.77 3.22 -16.36
CA GLU A 50 10.01 3.68 -17.52
C GLU A 50 10.39 5.08 -17.98
N ASN A 51 10.61 6.00 -17.04
CA ASN A 51 10.68 7.43 -17.36
C ASN A 51 12.09 8.02 -17.30
N LEU A 52 13.06 7.37 -16.65
CA LEU A 52 14.45 7.83 -16.67
C LEU A 52 15.04 7.76 -18.10
N PRO A 53 15.93 8.70 -18.49
CA PRO A 53 16.56 8.71 -19.81
C PRO A 53 17.15 7.35 -20.18
N THR A 54 16.97 6.92 -21.43
CA THR A 54 17.46 5.60 -21.90
C THR A 54 18.99 5.50 -21.92
N SER A 55 19.67 6.64 -22.02
CA SER A 55 21.13 6.77 -21.95
C SER A 55 21.69 6.67 -20.52
N LEU A 56 20.84 6.80 -19.50
CA LEU A 56 21.26 6.78 -18.11
C LEU A 56 21.33 5.33 -17.60
N PRO A 57 22.43 4.91 -16.95
CA PRO A 57 22.49 3.62 -16.29
C PRO A 57 21.41 3.51 -15.21
N LYS A 58 20.54 2.51 -15.32
CA LYS A 58 19.43 2.29 -14.40
C LYS A 58 19.18 0.81 -14.15
N LYS A 59 18.99 0.46 -12.88
CA LYS A 59 18.65 -0.89 -12.41
C LYS A 59 17.52 -0.81 -11.40
N GLY A 60 16.63 -1.79 -11.41
CA GLY A 60 15.51 -1.93 -10.49
C GLY A 60 15.47 -3.32 -9.88
N THR A 61 15.24 -3.41 -8.57
CA THR A 61 14.98 -4.69 -7.89
C THR A 61 13.69 -4.60 -7.07
N ILE A 62 12.79 -5.56 -7.28
CA ILE A 62 11.50 -5.62 -6.57
C ILE A 62 11.30 -7.00 -5.97
N GLY A 63 11.29 -7.08 -4.64
CA GLY A 63 11.05 -8.32 -3.90
C GLY A 63 9.65 -8.40 -3.28
N PRO A 64 9.35 -9.47 -2.54
CA PRO A 64 8.05 -9.63 -1.87
C PRO A 64 7.90 -8.78 -0.58
N TRP A 65 8.86 -7.91 -0.29
CA TRP A 65 9.04 -7.29 1.03
C TRP A 65 7.99 -6.21 1.34
N GLY A 66 7.76 -5.99 2.63
CA GLY A 66 7.20 -4.76 3.18
C GLY A 66 8.27 -3.66 3.24
N HIS A 67 8.05 -2.67 4.10
CA HIS A 67 8.91 -1.50 4.22
C HIS A 67 10.16 -1.74 5.07
N ALA A 68 11.05 -2.56 4.53
CA ALA A 68 12.36 -2.84 5.07
C ALA A 68 13.40 -2.94 3.95
N TYR A 69 14.67 -2.69 4.28
CA TYR A 69 15.74 -2.98 3.32
C TYR A 69 15.79 -4.47 2.98
N PRO A 70 16.13 -4.85 1.74
CA PRO A 70 15.97 -6.23 1.30
C PRO A 70 16.78 -7.30 2.05
N HIS A 71 17.90 -6.92 2.68
CA HIS A 71 18.69 -7.83 3.52
C HIS A 71 17.98 -8.17 4.85
N HIS A 72 17.08 -7.29 5.31
CA HIS A 72 16.12 -7.54 6.38
C HIS A 72 14.71 -7.83 5.84
N GLY A 73 14.57 -8.00 4.53
CA GLY A 73 13.29 -8.06 3.84
C GLY A 73 12.41 -9.18 4.38
N MET A 74 11.20 -8.80 4.76
CA MET A 74 10.11 -9.68 5.18
C MET A 74 8.84 -9.30 4.41
N PRO A 75 8.00 -10.25 3.98
CA PRO A 75 8.23 -11.69 4.04
C PRO A 75 9.46 -12.12 3.23
N LYS A 76 10.09 -13.23 3.61
CA LYS A 76 11.21 -13.85 2.88
C LYS A 76 10.80 -14.25 1.45
N PRO A 77 11.75 -14.46 0.52
CA PRO A 77 13.21 -14.41 0.68
C PRO A 77 13.79 -13.00 0.83
N ALA A 78 14.75 -12.84 1.75
CA ALA A 78 15.65 -11.69 1.78
C ALA A 78 16.81 -11.91 0.79
N ILE A 79 17.51 -10.85 0.41
CA ILE A 79 18.64 -10.92 -0.54
C ILE A 79 19.88 -10.23 0.00
N GLY A 80 21.05 -10.56 -0.55
CA GLY A 80 22.33 -9.86 -0.39
C GLY A 80 22.35 -8.42 -0.90
N PHE A 81 21.50 -7.56 -0.36
CA PHE A 81 21.37 -6.16 -0.82
C PHE A 81 22.61 -5.33 -0.52
N LEU A 82 23.29 -5.55 0.60
CA LEU A 82 24.50 -4.79 0.92
C LEU A 82 25.60 -5.07 -0.10
N GLN A 83 25.72 -6.32 -0.52
CA GLN A 83 26.66 -6.74 -1.56
C GLN A 83 26.29 -6.12 -2.92
N GLU A 84 25.01 -6.12 -3.28
CA GLU A 84 24.51 -5.45 -4.49
C GLU A 84 24.76 -3.93 -4.49
N ALA A 85 24.53 -3.27 -3.35
CA ALA A 85 24.79 -1.85 -3.20
C ALA A 85 26.28 -1.53 -3.33
N LEU A 86 27.16 -2.35 -2.72
CA LEU A 86 28.61 -2.23 -2.87
C LEU A 86 29.04 -2.39 -4.32
N ARG A 87 28.54 -3.40 -5.05
CA ARG A 87 28.84 -3.57 -6.48
C ARG A 87 28.42 -2.35 -7.30
N TRP A 88 27.24 -1.79 -7.03
CA TRP A 88 26.78 -0.58 -7.72
C TRP A 88 27.66 0.64 -7.43
N TRP A 89 28.00 0.87 -6.17
CA TRP A 89 28.87 1.98 -5.77
C TRP A 89 30.31 1.80 -6.26
N ASP A 90 30.87 0.60 -6.22
CA ASP A 90 32.19 0.30 -6.77
C ASP A 90 32.25 0.62 -8.28
N ARG A 91 31.17 0.30 -9.02
CA ARG A 91 31.09 0.64 -10.44
C ARG A 91 31.09 2.15 -10.68
N TRP A 92 30.19 2.87 -10.03
CA TRP A 92 29.89 4.27 -10.38
C TRP A 92 30.63 5.33 -9.56
N LEU A 93 31.11 4.99 -8.36
CA LEU A 93 31.90 5.88 -7.50
C LEU A 93 33.39 5.56 -7.54
N ARG A 94 33.79 4.31 -7.82
CA ARG A 94 35.21 3.90 -7.91
C ARG A 94 35.67 3.54 -9.32
N GLY A 95 34.76 3.49 -10.31
CA GLY A 95 35.10 3.17 -11.70
C GLY A 95 35.49 1.71 -11.93
N MET A 96 35.18 0.81 -10.99
CA MET A 96 35.54 -0.61 -11.10
C MET A 96 34.71 -1.30 -12.18
N ASP A 97 35.34 -2.10 -13.04
CA ASP A 97 34.64 -2.93 -14.01
C ASP A 97 34.26 -4.27 -13.37
N ASN A 98 33.07 -4.32 -12.79
CA ASN A 98 32.52 -5.48 -12.08
C ASN A 98 31.27 -6.07 -12.74
N GLY A 99 30.98 -5.64 -13.98
CA GLY A 99 29.90 -6.15 -14.83
C GLY A 99 28.47 -5.75 -14.45
N ILE A 100 28.22 -5.04 -13.34
CA ILE A 100 26.85 -4.74 -12.87
C ILE A 100 26.03 -3.90 -13.88
N ASP A 101 26.70 -3.11 -14.71
CA ASP A 101 26.09 -2.29 -15.76
C ASP A 101 25.71 -3.07 -17.03
N GLN A 102 26.09 -4.34 -17.12
CA GLN A 102 25.72 -5.26 -18.21
C GLN A 102 24.65 -6.28 -17.82
N GLU A 103 24.22 -6.27 -16.56
CA GLU A 103 23.17 -7.15 -16.05
C GLU A 103 21.76 -6.67 -16.46
N SER A 104 20.75 -7.43 -16.04
CA SER A 104 19.34 -7.04 -16.13
C SER A 104 19.07 -5.66 -15.52
N ARG A 105 18.22 -4.89 -16.22
CA ARG A 105 17.70 -3.60 -15.77
C ARG A 105 16.58 -3.73 -14.74
N LEU A 106 15.83 -4.82 -14.77
CA LEU A 106 14.83 -5.14 -13.74
C LEU A 106 15.03 -6.58 -13.26
N ASN A 107 15.08 -6.75 -11.94
CA ASN A 107 14.86 -8.02 -11.27
C ASN A 107 13.57 -7.91 -10.45
N ALA A 108 12.58 -8.76 -10.73
CA ALA A 108 11.28 -8.72 -10.07
C ALA A 108 10.94 -10.10 -9.51
N TYR A 109 10.34 -10.16 -8.32
CA TYR A 109 9.91 -11.42 -7.71
C TYR A 109 8.44 -11.70 -8.05
N ILE A 110 8.15 -12.72 -8.85
CA ILE A 110 6.77 -13.16 -9.09
C ILE A 110 6.34 -14.04 -7.92
N GLN A 111 5.45 -13.51 -7.09
CA GLN A 111 4.91 -14.22 -5.94
C GLN A 111 3.97 -15.34 -6.40
N GLU A 112 4.13 -16.51 -5.82
CA GLU A 112 3.16 -17.59 -5.96
C GLU A 112 1.99 -17.41 -5.01
N ARG A 113 0.90 -18.11 -5.31
CA ARG A 113 -0.26 -18.19 -4.44
C ARG A 113 0.11 -18.70 -3.05
N VAL A 114 -0.45 -18.07 -2.04
CA VAL A 114 -0.49 -18.56 -0.66
C VAL A 114 -1.88 -18.34 -0.10
N PRO A 115 -2.38 -19.21 0.79
CA PRO A 115 -3.61 -18.94 1.51
C PRO A 115 -3.53 -17.57 2.19
N PRO A 116 -4.63 -16.80 2.25
CA PRO A 116 -4.60 -15.49 2.87
C PRO A 116 -4.25 -15.61 4.37
N ASP A 117 -3.16 -14.98 4.76
CA ASP A 117 -2.69 -14.90 6.15
C ASP A 117 -1.96 -13.57 6.34
N ALA A 118 -2.40 -12.81 7.34
CA ALA A 118 -1.80 -11.53 7.66
C ALA A 118 -0.39 -11.66 8.28
N GLY A 119 -0.02 -12.87 8.72
CA GLY A 119 1.24 -13.19 9.39
C GLY A 119 2.30 -13.86 8.52
N HIS A 120 2.18 -13.91 7.19
CA HIS A 120 3.18 -14.58 6.34
C HIS A 120 4.60 -14.09 6.63
N SER A 121 5.46 -15.03 7.03
CA SER A 121 6.90 -14.78 7.20
C SER A 121 7.69 -15.02 5.91
N THR A 122 7.09 -15.75 4.95
CA THR A 122 7.71 -16.13 3.68
C THR A 122 6.67 -16.06 2.58
N ARG A 123 7.06 -15.54 1.41
CA ARG A 123 6.29 -15.59 0.18
C ARG A 123 7.06 -16.43 -0.84
N PRO A 124 6.57 -17.63 -1.19
CA PRO A 124 7.13 -18.42 -2.28
C PRO A 124 6.93 -17.68 -3.61
N GLY A 125 7.73 -18.06 -4.59
CA GLY A 125 7.80 -17.38 -5.86
C GLY A 125 9.17 -17.51 -6.48
N ARG A 126 9.38 -16.78 -7.57
CA ARG A 126 10.61 -16.84 -8.36
C ARG A 126 11.00 -15.47 -8.86
N TRP A 127 12.29 -15.28 -9.04
CA TRP A 127 12.80 -14.08 -9.68
C TRP A 127 12.67 -14.17 -11.20
N VAL A 128 12.37 -13.03 -11.82
CA VAL A 128 12.45 -12.80 -13.26
C VAL A 128 13.36 -11.61 -13.53
N SER A 129 14.05 -11.66 -14.65
CA SER A 129 15.08 -10.70 -15.02
C SER A 129 14.84 -10.16 -16.42
N GLU A 130 14.82 -8.84 -16.55
CA GLU A 130 14.55 -8.15 -17.81
C GLU A 130 15.70 -7.24 -18.17
N LEU A 131 16.24 -7.43 -19.37
CA LEU A 131 17.32 -6.59 -19.91
C LEU A 131 16.84 -5.16 -20.22
N GLN A 132 15.53 -4.97 -20.41
CA GLN A 132 14.91 -3.69 -20.70
C GLN A 132 13.57 -3.56 -19.98
N TRP A 133 13.22 -2.34 -19.56
CA TRP A 133 11.91 -2.04 -19.00
C TRP A 133 11.43 -0.65 -19.47
N PRO A 134 10.17 -0.50 -19.95
CA PRO A 134 9.21 -1.55 -20.27
C PRO A 134 9.78 -2.55 -21.27
N ASN A 135 9.40 -3.82 -21.15
CA ASN A 135 9.82 -4.86 -22.09
C ASN A 135 8.77 -5.07 -23.20
N THR A 136 9.14 -5.83 -24.23
CA THR A 136 8.21 -6.20 -25.32
C THR A 136 7.34 -7.42 -24.98
N ARG A 137 7.50 -8.01 -23.78
CA ARG A 137 6.83 -9.25 -23.35
C ARG A 137 5.57 -9.00 -22.52
N GLN A 138 5.31 -7.75 -22.18
CA GLN A 138 4.04 -7.36 -21.57
C GLN A 138 2.99 -7.17 -22.65
N SER A 139 1.99 -8.05 -22.65
CA SER A 139 0.75 -7.82 -23.38
C SER A 139 -0.30 -7.28 -22.40
N VAL A 140 -0.80 -6.07 -22.67
CA VAL A 140 -1.96 -5.55 -21.91
C VAL A 140 -3.18 -6.31 -22.41
N LYS A 141 -3.66 -7.28 -21.61
CA LYS A 141 -4.89 -8.01 -21.92
C LYS A 141 -6.08 -7.27 -21.36
N ARG A 142 -7.06 -7.00 -22.23
CA ARG A 142 -8.32 -6.37 -21.86
C ARG A 142 -9.36 -7.45 -21.60
N TRP A 143 -9.96 -7.43 -20.41
CA TRP A 143 -11.11 -8.25 -20.04
C TRP A 143 -12.35 -7.37 -19.84
N PHE A 144 -13.47 -7.75 -20.43
CA PHE A 144 -14.75 -7.07 -20.32
C PHE A 144 -15.44 -7.42 -19.00
N ILE A 145 -16.24 -6.49 -18.48
CA ILE A 145 -16.96 -6.62 -17.21
C ILE A 145 -18.44 -6.75 -17.53
N GLY A 146 -19.13 -7.71 -16.90
CA GLY A 146 -20.59 -7.79 -16.98
C GLY A 146 -21.14 -9.12 -16.48
N ASN A 147 -22.43 -9.16 -16.13
CA ASN A 147 -23.13 -10.36 -15.61
C ASN A 147 -22.33 -11.08 -14.50
N GLU A 148 -21.81 -10.31 -13.53
CA GLU A 148 -21.00 -10.83 -12.40
C GLU A 148 -19.70 -11.54 -12.82
N GLN A 149 -19.22 -11.27 -14.03
CA GLN A 149 -18.03 -11.91 -14.61
C GLN A 149 -17.04 -10.90 -15.20
N ILE A 150 -15.77 -11.32 -15.24
CA ILE A 150 -14.76 -10.75 -16.13
C ILE A 150 -14.37 -11.77 -17.20
N SER A 151 -14.31 -11.36 -18.46
CA SER A 151 -14.05 -12.27 -19.59
C SER A 151 -13.17 -11.63 -20.65
N ASP A 152 -12.40 -12.43 -21.38
CA ASP A 152 -11.68 -11.98 -22.58
C ASP A 152 -12.60 -11.78 -23.79
N GLN A 153 -13.87 -12.20 -23.68
CA GLN A 153 -14.92 -11.94 -24.65
C GLN A 153 -15.86 -10.82 -24.18
N PRO A 154 -16.47 -10.05 -25.11
CA PRO A 154 -17.47 -9.06 -24.75
C PRO A 154 -18.62 -9.66 -23.95
N VAL A 155 -18.96 -9.04 -22.83
CA VAL A 155 -20.13 -9.38 -22.01
C VAL A 155 -21.00 -8.14 -21.93
N SER A 156 -22.30 -8.29 -22.17
CA SER A 156 -23.26 -7.21 -21.98
C SER A 156 -24.11 -7.46 -20.75
N SER A 157 -24.37 -6.39 -20.00
CA SER A 157 -25.20 -6.44 -18.80
C SER A 157 -25.83 -5.08 -18.50
N SER A 158 -26.87 -5.09 -17.68
CA SER A 158 -27.49 -3.88 -17.15
C SER A 158 -26.55 -3.11 -16.23
N SER A 159 -26.80 -1.82 -16.04
CA SER A 159 -26.07 -1.01 -15.07
C SER A 159 -26.15 -1.58 -13.65
N ILE A 160 -25.07 -1.44 -12.88
CA ILE A 160 -24.94 -2.01 -11.53
C ILE A 160 -24.72 -0.90 -10.52
N ILE A 161 -25.46 -0.92 -9.40
CA ILE A 161 -25.24 0.00 -8.28
C ILE A 161 -24.14 -0.54 -7.37
N ILE A 162 -23.18 0.32 -7.05
CA ILE A 162 -22.10 0.06 -6.09
C ILE A 162 -22.34 0.98 -4.89
N LYS A 163 -22.71 0.39 -3.76
CA LYS A 163 -22.87 1.07 -2.47
C LYS A 163 -22.33 0.19 -1.36
N SER A 164 -21.10 0.45 -0.93
CA SER A 164 -20.42 -0.36 0.08
C SER A 164 -20.64 0.21 1.49
N PRO A 165 -20.76 -0.64 2.53
CA PRO A 165 -20.71 -0.20 3.92
C PRO A 165 -19.35 0.42 4.25
N LEU A 166 -19.32 1.35 5.21
CA LEU A 166 -18.10 2.07 5.57
C LEU A 166 -17.00 1.16 6.13
N SER A 167 -17.38 0.02 6.71
CA SER A 167 -16.46 -1.00 7.21
C SER A 167 -15.75 -1.81 6.12
N CYS A 168 -16.03 -1.59 4.83
CA CYS A 168 -15.26 -2.19 3.74
C CYS A 168 -13.82 -1.67 3.79
N GLY A 169 -12.84 -2.58 3.73
CA GLY A 169 -11.41 -2.30 3.80
C GLY A 169 -10.74 -2.72 5.10
N LEU A 170 -11.49 -3.18 6.11
CA LEU A 170 -10.89 -3.62 7.38
C LEU A 170 -9.95 -4.83 7.21
N CYS A 171 -10.10 -5.58 6.11
CA CYS A 171 -9.22 -6.69 5.74
C CYS A 171 -8.02 -6.29 4.87
N SER A 172 -7.79 -4.99 4.60
CA SER A 172 -6.74 -4.50 3.68
C SER A 172 -5.30 -4.75 4.14
N GLY A 173 -5.08 -5.06 5.42
CA GLY A 173 -3.76 -5.01 6.04
C GLY A 173 -3.36 -3.58 6.46
N GLU A 174 -2.17 -3.43 7.03
CA GLU A 174 -1.60 -2.12 7.32
C GLU A 174 -1.16 -1.42 6.02
N TYR A 175 -1.31 -0.09 5.94
CA TYR A 175 -0.84 0.68 4.79
C TYR A 175 0.67 0.49 4.56
N MET A 176 1.45 0.36 5.65
CA MET A 176 2.90 0.29 5.64
C MET A 176 3.40 -0.85 6.54
N PRO A 177 3.40 -2.10 6.05
CA PRO A 177 3.91 -3.25 6.80
C PRO A 177 5.42 -3.11 7.07
N TRP A 178 5.80 -2.97 8.33
CA TRP A 178 7.16 -2.66 8.76
C TRP A 178 7.98 -3.92 9.03
N TYR A 179 7.37 -4.96 9.59
CA TYR A 179 8.02 -6.19 10.06
C TYR A 179 9.19 -6.01 11.06
N THR A 180 9.53 -4.78 11.48
CA THR A 180 10.70 -4.55 12.33
C THR A 180 10.43 -4.65 13.83
N SER A 181 9.17 -4.74 14.25
CA SER A 181 8.78 -4.79 15.66
C SER A 181 8.36 -6.20 16.13
N GLY A 182 8.83 -7.26 15.47
CA GLY A 182 8.46 -8.65 15.76
C GLY A 182 7.29 -9.17 14.93
N PHE A 183 6.79 -10.37 15.26
CA PHE A 183 5.68 -11.01 14.55
C PHE A 183 4.37 -10.29 14.84
N SER A 184 3.99 -9.35 13.96
CA SER A 184 2.68 -8.71 13.95
C SER A 184 2.00 -9.02 12.61
N PRO A 185 0.71 -9.42 12.59
CA PRO A 185 -0.01 -9.71 11.36
C PRO A 185 -0.37 -8.42 10.61
N GLN A 186 0.55 -7.94 9.77
CA GLN A 186 0.45 -6.65 9.07
C GLN A 186 -0.04 -6.75 7.63
N LEU A 187 -0.01 -7.94 7.03
CA LEU A 187 -0.49 -8.16 5.66
C LEU A 187 -2.02 -8.19 5.58
N PRO A 188 -2.58 -8.13 4.36
CA PRO A 188 -4.01 -8.33 4.14
C PRO A 188 -4.51 -9.65 4.75
N LEU A 189 -5.73 -9.60 5.29
CA LEU A 189 -6.47 -10.79 5.69
C LEU A 189 -7.14 -11.43 4.47
N ASP A 190 -7.87 -12.53 4.70
CA ASP A 190 -8.80 -13.06 3.70
C ASP A 190 -9.81 -11.99 3.29
N GLN A 191 -9.95 -11.82 1.99
CA GLN A 191 -10.76 -10.79 1.38
C GLN A 191 -12.25 -11.15 1.30
N ARG A 192 -12.68 -12.37 1.65
CA ARG A 192 -14.10 -12.78 1.65
C ARG A 192 -15.01 -11.77 2.34
N ASP A 193 -14.54 -11.22 3.45
CA ASP A 193 -15.25 -10.21 4.22
C ASP A 193 -15.45 -8.91 3.43
N ASP A 194 -14.41 -8.41 2.77
CA ASP A 194 -14.51 -7.21 1.94
C ASP A 194 -15.21 -7.49 0.60
N ASP A 195 -15.12 -8.71 0.08
CA ASP A 195 -15.83 -9.17 -1.11
C ASP A 195 -17.34 -9.14 -0.90
N ALA A 196 -17.82 -9.59 0.27
CA ALA A 196 -19.23 -9.50 0.65
C ALA A 196 -19.76 -8.05 0.77
N ARG A 197 -18.84 -7.07 0.83
CA ARG A 197 -19.12 -5.63 0.93
C ARG A 197 -18.87 -4.89 -0.39
N SER A 198 -18.59 -5.64 -1.45
CA SER A 198 -18.22 -5.14 -2.78
C SER A 198 -19.13 -5.73 -3.86
N VAL A 199 -19.17 -5.08 -5.02
CA VAL A 199 -19.67 -5.71 -6.26
C VAL A 199 -18.52 -6.49 -6.87
N VAL A 200 -18.68 -7.80 -7.07
CA VAL A 200 -17.62 -8.69 -7.53
C VAL A 200 -17.87 -9.21 -8.95
N PHE A 201 -16.79 -9.40 -9.70
CA PHE A 201 -16.79 -9.98 -11.03
C PHE A 201 -15.71 -11.04 -11.12
N ASP A 202 -16.10 -12.27 -11.42
CA ASP A 202 -15.20 -13.42 -11.42
C ASP A 202 -14.79 -13.84 -12.83
N GLY A 203 -13.51 -14.14 -13.00
CA GLY A 203 -12.96 -14.73 -14.20
C GLY A 203 -13.32 -16.20 -14.35
N PRO A 204 -13.03 -16.80 -15.52
CA PRO A 204 -13.09 -18.25 -15.68
C PRO A 204 -12.10 -18.94 -14.73
N ILE A 205 -12.36 -20.22 -14.44
CA ILE A 205 -11.36 -21.07 -13.80
C ILE A 205 -10.18 -21.17 -14.76
N LEU A 206 -8.99 -20.90 -14.24
CA LEU A 206 -7.78 -20.94 -15.04
C LEU A 206 -7.33 -22.38 -15.28
N ASP A 207 -7.05 -22.74 -16.53
CA ASP A 207 -6.44 -24.02 -16.89
C ASP A 207 -4.89 -23.97 -16.83
N LYS A 208 -4.34 -22.75 -16.89
CA LYS A 208 -2.90 -22.46 -16.91
C LYS A 208 -2.61 -21.29 -15.97
N PRO A 209 -1.38 -21.16 -15.43
CA PRO A 209 -1.04 -20.02 -14.62
C PRO A 209 -1.24 -18.70 -15.37
N LEU A 210 -1.78 -17.69 -14.68
CA LEU A 210 -1.86 -16.31 -15.15
C LEU A 210 -0.86 -15.48 -14.35
N GLU A 211 0.25 -15.11 -14.99
CA GLU A 211 1.27 -14.26 -14.39
C GLU A 211 1.04 -12.80 -14.72
N LEU A 212 1.11 -11.97 -13.69
CA LEU A 212 0.98 -10.53 -13.75
C LEU A 212 2.30 -9.91 -13.31
N LEU A 213 2.88 -9.07 -14.16
CA LEU A 213 4.02 -8.24 -13.81
C LEU A 213 3.83 -6.84 -14.37
N GLY A 214 3.66 -5.85 -13.50
CA GLY A 214 3.41 -4.45 -13.90
C GLY A 214 2.14 -3.92 -13.29
N THR A 215 1.46 -3.00 -13.99
CA THR A 215 0.33 -2.25 -13.44
C THR A 215 -1.03 -2.72 -13.99
N PRO A 216 -1.89 -3.33 -13.18
CA PRO A 216 -3.30 -3.51 -13.51
C PRO A 216 -4.06 -2.18 -13.51
N SER A 217 -5.11 -2.05 -14.33
CA SER A 217 -6.01 -0.91 -14.24
C SER A 217 -7.43 -1.26 -14.64
N ALA A 218 -8.42 -0.62 -14.00
CA ALA A 218 -9.82 -0.74 -14.36
C ALA A 218 -10.28 0.54 -15.07
N LYS A 219 -10.74 0.40 -16.32
CA LYS A 219 -11.46 1.44 -17.06
C LYS A 219 -12.93 1.32 -16.69
N LEU A 220 -13.49 2.34 -16.06
CA LEU A 220 -14.86 2.29 -15.54
C LEU A 220 -15.66 3.47 -16.09
N SER A 221 -16.90 3.21 -16.48
CA SER A 221 -17.91 4.22 -16.80
C SER A 221 -18.86 4.33 -15.60
N LEU A 222 -18.79 5.44 -14.88
CA LEU A 222 -19.40 5.61 -13.55
C LEU A 222 -20.26 6.87 -13.50
N THR A 223 -21.48 6.73 -12.97
CA THR A 223 -22.35 7.87 -12.65
C THR A 223 -22.49 7.99 -11.14
N SER A 224 -22.19 9.15 -10.56
CA SER A 224 -22.42 9.37 -9.13
C SER A 224 -23.84 9.85 -8.85
N SER A 225 -24.42 9.41 -7.74
CA SER A 225 -25.71 9.91 -7.23
C SER A 225 -25.57 11.16 -6.35
N ALA A 226 -24.34 11.55 -6.02
CA ALA A 226 -24.02 12.61 -5.08
C ALA A 226 -22.87 13.49 -5.59
N PRO A 227 -22.61 14.67 -5.00
CA PRO A 227 -21.56 15.57 -5.47
C PRO A 227 -20.17 15.14 -4.98
N SER A 228 -19.94 13.84 -4.87
CA SER A 228 -18.67 13.21 -4.56
C SER A 228 -18.66 11.80 -5.15
N GLY A 229 -17.51 11.13 -5.14
CA GLY A 229 -17.45 9.73 -5.53
C GLY A 229 -16.09 9.14 -5.30
N LEU A 230 -16.03 8.09 -4.48
CA LEU A 230 -14.85 7.27 -4.28
C LEU A 230 -15.11 5.90 -4.92
N ILE A 231 -14.22 5.46 -5.79
CA ILE A 231 -14.23 4.10 -6.33
C ILE A 231 -12.93 3.39 -5.97
N VAL A 232 -13.08 2.18 -5.46
CA VAL A 232 -11.97 1.30 -5.14
C VAL A 232 -12.09 0.04 -5.97
N ALA A 233 -10.98 -0.36 -6.59
CA ALA A 233 -10.88 -1.59 -7.35
C ALA A 233 -9.84 -2.49 -6.68
N ARG A 234 -10.26 -3.68 -6.26
CA ARG A 234 -9.38 -4.74 -5.75
C ARG A 234 -9.29 -5.85 -6.78
N LEU A 235 -8.08 -6.36 -6.95
CA LEU A 235 -7.78 -7.56 -7.71
C LEU A 235 -7.47 -8.67 -6.71
N CYS A 236 -8.21 -9.77 -6.77
CA CYS A 236 -8.07 -10.89 -5.84
C CYS A 236 -7.85 -12.21 -6.59
N ASP A 237 -7.08 -13.10 -5.96
CA ASP A 237 -6.93 -14.50 -6.34
C ASP A 237 -7.96 -15.32 -5.56
N LEU A 238 -8.97 -15.83 -6.25
CA LEU A 238 -10.04 -16.65 -5.67
C LEU A 238 -9.67 -18.13 -5.78
N TRP A 239 -9.55 -18.77 -4.62
CA TRP A 239 -9.13 -20.15 -4.47
C TRP A 239 -10.28 -21.13 -4.75
N PRO A 240 -9.97 -22.41 -5.09
CA PRO A 240 -10.99 -23.44 -5.26
C PRO A 240 -11.88 -23.66 -4.02
N ASP A 241 -11.36 -23.38 -2.82
CA ASP A 241 -12.09 -23.43 -1.54
C ASP A 241 -12.80 -22.11 -1.19
N SER A 242 -12.82 -21.16 -2.12
CA SER A 242 -13.39 -19.82 -1.99
C SER A 242 -12.62 -18.85 -1.08
N ALA A 243 -11.43 -19.17 -0.58
CA ALA A 243 -10.55 -18.17 0.04
C ALA A 243 -10.21 -17.08 -0.99
N SER A 244 -10.05 -15.83 -0.55
CA SER A 244 -9.78 -14.69 -1.44
C SER A 244 -8.52 -13.96 -0.99
N THR A 245 -7.46 -14.03 -1.81
CA THR A 245 -6.17 -13.38 -1.51
C THR A 245 -6.06 -12.06 -2.26
N LEU A 246 -5.75 -10.96 -1.57
CA LEU A 246 -5.52 -9.67 -2.22
C LEU A 246 -4.23 -9.70 -3.06
N ILE A 247 -4.34 -9.39 -4.35
CA ILE A 247 -3.19 -9.25 -5.26
C ILE A 247 -2.74 -7.79 -5.33
N SER A 248 -3.70 -6.88 -5.57
CA SER A 248 -3.45 -5.45 -5.72
C SER A 248 -4.75 -4.67 -5.54
N PHE A 249 -4.65 -3.38 -5.26
CA PHE A 249 -5.80 -2.48 -5.22
C PHE A 249 -5.45 -1.09 -5.75
N GLY A 250 -6.48 -0.33 -6.08
CA GLY A 250 -6.39 1.05 -6.56
C GLY A 250 -7.59 1.84 -6.08
N ILE A 251 -7.38 3.13 -5.84
CA ILE A 251 -8.39 4.05 -5.30
C ILE A 251 -8.41 5.28 -6.19
N LEU A 252 -9.61 5.71 -6.58
CA LEU A 252 -9.82 6.94 -7.32
C LEU A 252 -10.96 7.73 -6.70
N ASN A 253 -10.71 9.00 -6.42
CA ASN A 253 -11.75 9.99 -6.18
C ASN A 253 -12.16 10.59 -7.54
N LEU A 254 -13.44 10.59 -7.86
CA LEU A 254 -13.98 11.10 -9.13
C LEU A 254 -13.71 12.59 -9.35
N ALA A 255 -13.54 13.37 -8.28
CA ALA A 255 -13.11 14.75 -8.40
C ALA A 255 -11.67 14.84 -8.96
N GLN A 256 -10.85 13.81 -8.74
CA GLN A 256 -9.47 13.71 -9.20
C GLN A 256 -9.31 12.93 -10.52
N ARG A 257 -10.41 12.74 -11.28
CA ARG A 257 -10.44 11.96 -12.53
C ARG A 257 -9.45 12.42 -13.61
N GLU A 258 -9.07 13.70 -13.60
CA GLU A 258 -8.11 14.30 -14.54
C GLU A 258 -6.75 14.62 -13.90
N GLY A 259 -6.54 14.26 -12.64
CA GLY A 259 -5.33 14.57 -11.89
C GLY A 259 -5.61 14.94 -10.43
N ARG A 260 -4.55 15.03 -9.63
CA ARG A 260 -4.64 15.36 -8.19
C ARG A 260 -4.37 16.84 -7.91
N GLU A 261 -3.88 17.57 -8.90
CA GLU A 261 -3.45 18.95 -8.83
C GLU A 261 -4.66 19.91 -8.74
N SER A 262 -5.69 19.64 -9.54
CA SER A 262 -6.90 20.48 -9.64
C SER A 262 -8.14 19.59 -9.70
N PRO A 263 -8.67 19.18 -8.53
CA PRO A 263 -9.93 18.44 -8.49
C PRO A 263 -11.06 19.22 -9.17
N LEU A 264 -11.86 18.50 -9.95
CA LEU A 264 -13.03 19.02 -10.64
C LEU A 264 -14.31 18.61 -9.91
N PRO A 265 -15.37 19.43 -9.92
CA PRO A 265 -16.65 19.04 -9.35
C PRO A 265 -17.15 17.69 -9.90
N VAL A 266 -17.83 16.94 -9.03
CA VAL A 266 -18.61 15.76 -9.40
C VAL A 266 -20.07 16.19 -9.46
N GLU A 267 -20.68 16.10 -10.64
CA GLU A 267 -22.10 16.44 -10.84
C GLU A 267 -22.95 15.17 -10.68
N PRO A 268 -23.93 15.15 -9.76
CA PRO A 268 -24.84 14.03 -9.63
C PRO A 268 -25.58 13.74 -10.95
N GLY A 269 -25.66 12.46 -11.33
CA GLY A 269 -26.32 12.02 -12.56
C GLY A 269 -25.45 12.11 -13.83
N THR A 270 -24.27 12.73 -13.76
CA THR A 270 -23.33 12.78 -14.89
C THR A 270 -22.46 11.53 -14.92
N CYS A 271 -22.34 10.92 -16.11
CA CYS A 271 -21.49 9.76 -16.34
C CYS A 271 -20.05 10.19 -16.67
N TYR A 272 -19.08 9.60 -15.97
CA TYR A 272 -17.66 9.83 -16.13
C TYR A 272 -16.94 8.54 -16.54
N ARG A 273 -16.09 8.64 -17.56
CA ARG A 273 -15.16 7.56 -17.93
C ARG A 273 -13.83 7.79 -17.21
N VAL A 274 -13.46 6.86 -16.33
CA VAL A 274 -12.27 6.99 -15.49
C VAL A 274 -11.38 5.76 -15.59
N ARG A 275 -10.10 5.94 -15.25
CA ARG A 275 -9.12 4.86 -15.14
C ARG A 275 -8.63 4.75 -13.70
N VAL A 276 -9.04 3.70 -13.01
CA VAL A 276 -8.51 3.34 -11.69
C VAL A 276 -7.22 2.57 -11.92
N ARG A 277 -6.07 3.20 -11.64
CA ARG A 277 -4.76 2.54 -11.64
C ARG A 277 -4.61 1.77 -10.32
N LEU A 278 -4.31 0.47 -10.40
CA LEU A 278 -3.98 -0.35 -9.23
C LEU A 278 -2.47 -0.29 -8.96
N ASN A 279 -2.05 -0.73 -7.78
CA ASN A 279 -0.64 -0.90 -7.47
C ASN A 279 0.02 -1.94 -8.39
N ASP A 280 1.28 -1.68 -8.73
CA ASP A 280 2.14 -2.58 -9.47
C ASP A 280 2.31 -3.89 -8.69
N THR A 281 2.34 -5.01 -9.40
CA THR A 281 2.40 -6.34 -8.77
C THR A 281 3.26 -7.29 -9.60
N GLY A 282 3.88 -8.25 -8.91
CA GLY A 282 4.44 -9.48 -9.45
C GLY A 282 3.75 -10.66 -8.79
N TYR A 283 2.81 -11.30 -9.50
CA TYR A 283 1.97 -12.36 -8.93
C TYR A 283 1.61 -13.43 -9.97
N SER A 284 1.58 -14.71 -9.56
CA SER A 284 1.16 -15.85 -10.38
C SER A 284 -0.10 -16.48 -9.80
N LEU A 285 -1.23 -16.32 -10.50
CA LEU A 285 -2.46 -17.06 -10.21
C LEU A 285 -2.33 -18.48 -10.74
N ALA A 286 -2.67 -19.49 -9.94
CA ALA A 286 -2.50 -20.88 -10.34
C ALA A 286 -3.69 -21.44 -11.13
N PRO A 287 -3.50 -22.57 -11.86
CA PRO A 287 -4.60 -23.36 -12.38
C PRO A 287 -5.60 -23.75 -11.29
N GLY A 288 -6.89 -23.78 -11.63
CA GLY A 288 -7.99 -24.04 -10.70
C GLY A 288 -8.51 -22.79 -9.97
N HIS A 289 -7.75 -21.70 -9.97
CA HIS A 289 -8.15 -20.44 -9.35
C HIS A 289 -8.92 -19.55 -10.34
N ARG A 290 -9.50 -18.46 -9.83
CA ARG A 290 -10.13 -17.40 -10.63
C ARG A 290 -9.54 -16.05 -10.25
N LEU A 291 -9.38 -15.17 -11.23
CA LEU A 291 -9.14 -13.77 -10.97
C LEU A 291 -10.48 -13.10 -10.60
N ARG A 292 -10.50 -12.29 -9.55
CA ARG A 292 -11.67 -11.49 -9.15
C ARG A 292 -11.35 -10.00 -9.25
N LEU A 293 -12.28 -9.25 -9.83
CA LEU A 293 -12.35 -7.79 -9.67
C LEU A 293 -13.45 -7.48 -8.65
N ALA A 294 -13.11 -6.82 -7.55
CA ALA A 294 -14.07 -6.34 -6.57
C ALA A 294 -14.10 -4.80 -6.56
N LEU A 295 -15.29 -4.22 -6.70
CA LEU A 295 -15.51 -2.78 -6.74
C LEU A 295 -16.29 -2.33 -5.49
N SER A 296 -15.79 -1.30 -4.81
CA SER A 296 -16.42 -0.73 -3.62
C SER A 296 -16.37 0.80 -3.59
N THR A 297 -17.26 1.42 -2.82
CA THR A 297 -17.29 2.88 -2.60
C THR A 297 -16.65 3.31 -1.26
N SER A 298 -16.15 2.37 -0.48
CA SER A 298 -15.39 2.61 0.76
C SER A 298 -14.20 1.66 0.85
N TYR A 299 -13.14 2.09 1.51
CA TYR A 299 -11.96 1.28 1.81
C TYR A 299 -11.22 1.81 3.05
N TRP A 300 -11.92 1.80 4.18
CA TRP A 300 -11.44 2.28 5.47
C TRP A 300 -10.55 1.21 6.16
N PRO A 301 -9.41 1.58 6.77
CA PRO A 301 -8.90 2.94 7.00
C PRO A 301 -7.92 3.46 5.94
N ILE A 302 -7.70 2.74 4.84
CA ILE A 302 -6.75 3.15 3.79
C ILE A 302 -7.18 4.46 3.12
N ALA A 303 -8.48 4.65 2.90
CA ALA A 303 -9.05 5.90 2.41
C ALA A 303 -10.11 6.45 3.37
N TRP A 304 -10.04 7.75 3.62
CA TRP A 304 -11.09 8.46 4.35
C TRP A 304 -12.40 8.47 3.53
N PRO A 305 -13.57 8.26 4.15
CA PRO A 305 -14.84 8.24 3.42
C PRO A 305 -15.16 9.55 2.71
N ALA A 306 -15.86 9.44 1.58
CA ALA A 306 -16.52 10.58 0.95
C ALA A 306 -17.48 11.28 1.94
N PRO A 307 -17.77 12.58 1.80
CA PRO A 307 -18.53 13.34 2.81
C PRO A 307 -20.04 13.10 2.78
N ASP A 308 -20.53 12.21 1.92
CA ASP A 308 -21.95 11.92 1.74
C ASP A 308 -22.21 10.41 1.53
N GLU A 309 -23.49 10.03 1.55
CA GLU A 309 -23.94 8.63 1.45
C GLU A 309 -24.22 8.18 0.00
N GLY A 310 -23.64 8.87 -0.98
CA GLY A 310 -23.81 8.58 -2.39
C GLY A 310 -23.35 7.17 -2.79
N TRP A 311 -24.02 6.61 -3.78
CA TRP A 311 -23.60 5.42 -4.51
C TRP A 311 -23.11 5.77 -5.91
N LEU A 312 -22.39 4.82 -6.51
CA LEU A 312 -21.98 4.88 -7.91
C LEU A 312 -22.78 3.89 -8.74
N THR A 313 -23.16 4.27 -9.95
CA THR A 313 -23.73 3.37 -10.96
C THR A 313 -22.68 3.07 -12.01
N LEU A 314 -22.30 1.81 -12.15
CA LEU A 314 -21.41 1.30 -13.18
C LEU A 314 -22.20 0.98 -14.46
N ASP A 315 -21.70 1.41 -15.62
CA ASP A 315 -22.07 0.86 -16.92
C ASP A 315 -21.03 -0.18 -17.36
N PRO A 316 -21.34 -1.49 -17.27
CA PRO A 316 -20.39 -2.54 -17.60
C PRO A 316 -20.03 -2.57 -19.09
N ASN A 317 -20.93 -2.14 -19.98
CA ASN A 317 -20.73 -2.19 -21.43
C ASN A 317 -19.61 -1.24 -21.91
N GLU A 318 -19.34 -0.18 -21.14
CA GLU A 318 -18.25 0.76 -21.37
C GLU A 318 -17.06 0.57 -20.42
N SER A 319 -17.06 -0.53 -19.64
CA SER A 319 -16.06 -0.80 -18.62
C SER A 319 -15.21 -2.04 -18.96
N ALA A 320 -13.96 -2.05 -18.51
CA ALA A 320 -13.05 -3.16 -18.73
C ALA A 320 -11.90 -3.17 -17.70
N LEU A 321 -11.37 -4.35 -17.45
CA LEU A 321 -10.13 -4.58 -16.72
C LEU A 321 -8.97 -4.71 -17.71
N GLU A 322 -7.85 -4.05 -17.44
CA GLU A 322 -6.61 -4.16 -18.22
C GLU A 322 -5.52 -4.76 -17.34
N LEU A 323 -4.97 -5.89 -17.78
CA LEU A 323 -4.04 -6.73 -17.04
C LEU A 323 -2.65 -6.71 -17.69
N PRO A 324 -1.57 -6.51 -16.90
CA PRO A 324 -0.19 -6.57 -17.38
C PRO A 324 0.27 -8.02 -17.41
N VAL A 325 -0.24 -8.79 -18.39
CA VAL A 325 0.06 -10.22 -18.48
C VAL A 325 1.51 -10.40 -18.90
N TYR A 326 2.23 -11.17 -18.10
CA TYR A 326 3.65 -11.47 -18.31
C TYR A 326 3.78 -12.81 -19.01
N GLU A 327 4.30 -12.78 -20.25
CA GLU A 327 4.47 -13.98 -21.06
C GLU A 327 5.87 -14.58 -20.85
N ASP A 328 5.87 -15.76 -20.23
CA ASP A 328 6.96 -16.73 -20.05
C ASP A 328 8.40 -16.20 -20.26
N SER A 329 9.08 -15.88 -19.15
CA SER A 329 10.52 -16.05 -19.09
C SER A 329 10.78 -17.40 -18.46
N SER A 330 11.45 -18.30 -19.20
CA SER A 330 12.00 -19.52 -18.63
C SER A 330 12.65 -19.21 -17.28
N PRO A 331 12.38 -19.99 -16.22
CA PRO A 331 12.95 -19.73 -14.91
C PRO A 331 14.46 -19.57 -15.05
N SER A 332 14.97 -18.46 -14.52
CA SER A 332 16.40 -18.35 -14.29
C SER A 332 16.74 -19.30 -13.14
N ASP A 333 17.18 -20.52 -13.45
CA ASP A 333 17.77 -21.45 -12.46
C ASP A 333 19.05 -20.88 -11.81
N GLN A 334 19.50 -19.69 -12.22
CA GLN A 334 20.60 -18.99 -11.58
C GLN A 334 20.15 -18.34 -10.27
N THR A 335 20.92 -18.62 -9.22
CA THR A 335 20.92 -17.84 -8.00
C THR A 335 21.31 -16.39 -8.34
N LEU A 336 20.33 -15.49 -8.38
CA LEU A 336 20.54 -14.09 -8.78
C LEU A 336 21.21 -13.25 -7.71
N PHE A 337 21.03 -13.59 -6.43
CA PHE A 337 21.53 -12.82 -5.30
C PHE A 337 22.25 -13.72 -4.31
N ALA A 338 23.31 -13.20 -3.69
CA ALA A 338 23.93 -13.84 -2.54
C ALA A 338 22.98 -13.86 -1.33
N GLU A 339 23.31 -14.67 -0.33
CA GLU A 339 22.65 -14.63 0.96
C GLU A 339 22.80 -13.25 1.63
N PRO A 340 21.79 -12.78 2.39
CA PRO A 340 21.84 -11.49 3.06
C PRO A 340 22.96 -11.43 4.09
N GLU A 341 23.84 -10.43 3.94
CA GLU A 341 24.78 -10.04 4.98
C GLU A 341 24.24 -8.84 5.77
N HIS A 342 24.57 -8.80 7.06
CA HIS A 342 24.30 -7.67 7.94
C HIS A 342 25.38 -7.61 9.04
N ALA A 343 25.53 -6.43 9.66
CA ALA A 343 26.39 -6.30 10.83
C ALA A 343 25.84 -7.15 12.00
N PRO A 344 26.69 -7.59 12.95
CA PRO A 344 26.22 -8.22 14.17
C PRO A 344 25.21 -7.33 14.90
N TYR A 345 24.15 -7.93 15.46
CA TYR A 345 23.18 -7.20 16.26
C TYR A 345 23.83 -6.58 17.49
N ILE A 346 23.37 -5.38 17.85
CA ILE A 346 23.77 -4.74 19.10
C ILE A 346 23.20 -5.57 20.27
N PRO A 347 24.04 -6.09 21.19
CA PRO A 347 23.55 -6.80 22.36
C PRO A 347 22.59 -5.90 23.16
N THR A 348 21.39 -6.42 23.39
CA THR A 348 20.27 -5.65 23.95
C THR A 348 19.60 -6.46 25.06
N GLU A 349 19.44 -5.86 26.23
CA GLU A 349 18.69 -6.40 27.36
C GLU A 349 17.23 -5.94 27.27
N SER A 350 16.28 -6.86 27.44
CA SER A 350 14.85 -6.53 27.53
C SER A 350 14.49 -6.20 28.97
N LEU A 351 14.14 -4.94 29.24
CA LEU A 351 13.67 -4.46 30.54
C LEU A 351 12.16 -4.59 30.70
N ARG A 352 11.43 -4.47 29.60
CA ARG A 352 9.99 -4.71 29.51
C ARG A 352 9.70 -5.39 28.16
N PRO A 353 8.94 -6.50 28.13
CA PRO A 353 8.64 -7.19 26.88
C PRO A 353 7.78 -6.33 25.94
N SER A 354 7.89 -6.62 24.64
CA SER A 354 7.04 -6.03 23.60
C SER A 354 5.61 -6.58 23.66
N ARG A 355 4.66 -5.80 23.17
CA ARG A 355 3.25 -6.17 23.02
C ARG A 355 2.71 -5.67 21.68
N HIS A 356 2.07 -6.58 20.95
CA HIS A 356 1.42 -6.27 19.69
C HIS A 356 0.00 -6.77 19.71
N GLU A 357 -0.93 -5.92 19.27
CA GLU A 357 -2.34 -6.30 19.09
C GLU A 357 -2.85 -5.69 17.80
N ARG A 358 -3.68 -6.46 17.09
CA ARG A 358 -4.46 -5.99 15.96
C ARG A 358 -5.83 -6.62 16.05
N THR A 359 -6.85 -5.80 16.30
CA THR A 359 -8.20 -6.29 16.59
C THR A 359 -9.22 -5.52 15.78
N ILE A 360 -10.17 -6.24 15.20
CA ILE A 360 -11.36 -5.67 14.58
C ILE A 360 -12.54 -5.99 15.50
N THR A 361 -13.28 -4.96 15.90
CA THR A 361 -14.48 -5.09 16.74
C THR A 361 -15.66 -4.41 16.08
N LYS A 362 -16.85 -5.05 16.13
CA LYS A 362 -18.13 -4.46 15.74
C LYS A 362 -19.06 -4.43 16.94
N ASN A 363 -19.50 -3.25 17.35
CA ASN A 363 -20.53 -3.09 18.36
C ASN A 363 -21.91 -3.22 17.71
N ILE A 364 -22.64 -4.29 18.03
CA ILE A 364 -23.95 -4.58 17.43
C ILE A 364 -25.01 -3.55 17.85
N ALA A 365 -24.91 -3.00 19.08
CA ALA A 365 -25.90 -2.06 19.59
C ALA A 365 -25.76 -0.66 18.97
N THR A 366 -24.54 -0.23 18.66
CA THR A 366 -24.26 1.11 18.11
C THR A 366 -23.96 1.12 16.62
N GLY A 367 -23.67 -0.03 16.00
CA GLY A 367 -23.20 -0.14 14.62
C GLY A 367 -21.74 0.27 14.41
N GLU A 368 -21.01 0.65 15.47
CA GLU A 368 -19.62 1.10 15.39
C GLU A 368 -18.67 -0.07 15.06
N SER A 369 -17.77 0.16 14.10
CA SER A 369 -16.64 -0.72 13.80
C SER A 369 -15.32 -0.04 14.17
N VAL A 370 -14.44 -0.77 14.86
CA VAL A 370 -13.14 -0.27 15.32
C VAL A 370 -12.04 -1.23 14.90
N LEU A 371 -11.05 -0.71 14.15
CA LEU A 371 -9.74 -1.33 14.02
C LEU A 371 -8.82 -0.74 15.10
N TRP A 372 -8.35 -1.59 16.02
CA TRP A 372 -7.45 -1.25 17.11
C TRP A 372 -6.08 -1.87 16.86
N LEU A 373 -5.03 -1.05 16.95
CA LEU A 373 -3.64 -1.50 16.86
C LEU A 373 -2.87 -1.07 18.10
N VAL A 374 -2.08 -1.99 18.65
CA VAL A 374 -1.06 -1.70 19.66
C VAL A 374 0.28 -2.12 19.06
N LYS A 375 1.23 -1.18 19.02
CA LYS A 375 2.61 -1.42 18.61
C LYS A 375 3.52 -0.92 19.72
N ASP A 376 3.88 -1.83 20.61
CA ASP A 376 4.71 -1.53 21.78
C ASP A 376 5.97 -2.40 21.72
N ALA A 377 7.11 -1.78 21.43
CA ALA A 377 8.40 -2.46 21.31
C ALA A 377 8.98 -2.90 22.67
N GLY A 378 8.30 -2.60 23.77
CA GLY A 378 8.84 -2.79 25.11
C GLY A 378 9.91 -1.76 25.44
N ARG A 379 10.62 -1.98 26.55
CA ARG A 379 11.75 -1.16 26.96
C ARG A 379 13.02 -1.98 26.85
N GLN A 380 14.00 -1.45 26.14
CA GLN A 380 15.24 -2.14 25.81
C GLN A 380 16.44 -1.33 26.30
N ARG A 381 17.53 -2.01 26.68
CA ARG A 381 18.80 -1.39 27.05
C ARG A 381 19.93 -1.92 26.18
N PHE A 382 20.65 -1.03 25.51
CA PHE A 382 21.82 -1.40 24.71
C PHE A 382 23.03 -1.65 25.63
N SER A 383 23.61 -2.84 25.57
CA SER A 383 24.65 -3.26 26.53
C SER A 383 25.94 -2.43 26.44
N HIS A 384 26.26 -1.91 25.25
CA HIS A 384 27.53 -1.22 25.02
C HIS A 384 27.59 0.22 25.57
N ASN A 385 26.45 0.89 25.74
CA ASN A 385 26.41 2.30 26.20
C ASN A 385 25.35 2.55 27.29
N GLN A 386 24.60 1.52 27.67
CA GLN A 386 23.55 1.56 28.71
C GLN A 386 22.40 2.53 28.38
N ILE A 387 22.23 2.91 27.11
CA ILE A 387 21.08 3.69 26.66
C ILE A 387 19.85 2.77 26.69
N GLU A 388 18.78 3.29 27.28
CA GLU A 388 17.46 2.68 27.30
C GLU A 388 16.56 3.38 26.29
N VAL A 389 15.83 2.59 25.51
CA VAL A 389 14.84 3.05 24.54
C VAL A 389 13.51 2.35 24.78
N GLU A 390 12.42 3.09 24.59
CA GLU A 390 11.07 2.55 24.62
C GLU A 390 10.24 3.28 23.57
N GLU A 391 9.50 2.53 22.78
CA GLU A 391 8.59 3.05 21.76
C GLU A 391 7.27 2.29 21.87
N ALA A 392 6.19 3.02 22.11
CA ALA A 392 4.85 2.46 22.15
C ALA A 392 3.86 3.39 21.46
N THR A 393 3.04 2.81 20.58
CA THR A 393 1.97 3.53 19.89
C THR A 393 0.66 2.74 19.95
N THR A 394 -0.46 3.47 19.95
CA THR A 394 -1.77 2.89 19.74
C THR A 394 -2.51 3.65 18.65
N GLU A 395 -3.29 2.94 17.86
CA GLU A 395 -4.03 3.48 16.73
C GLU A 395 -5.47 2.95 16.77
N ARG A 396 -6.47 3.84 16.66
CA ARG A 396 -7.87 3.47 16.51
C ARG A 396 -8.43 4.08 15.26
N TYR A 397 -8.97 3.25 14.38
CA TYR A 397 -9.73 3.68 13.23
C TYR A 397 -11.19 3.28 13.44
N VAL A 398 -12.03 4.28 13.63
CA VAL A 398 -13.44 4.13 14.01
C VAL A 398 -14.32 4.57 12.84
N THR A 399 -15.37 3.81 12.56
CA THR A 399 -16.44 4.21 11.65
C THR A 399 -17.78 3.66 12.12
N GLY A 400 -18.85 4.40 11.91
CA GLY A 400 -20.23 3.94 12.06
C GLY A 400 -20.65 3.04 10.88
N GLU A 401 -21.89 2.59 10.91
CA GLU A 401 -22.40 1.67 9.89
C GLU A 401 -22.71 2.37 8.56
N THR A 402 -23.33 3.56 8.63
CA THR A 402 -23.85 4.27 7.44
C THR A 402 -23.41 5.73 7.33
N ASP A 403 -23.17 6.42 8.46
CA ASP A 403 -22.81 7.85 8.46
C ASP A 403 -21.32 8.05 8.15
N PRO A 404 -20.92 8.57 6.98
CA PRO A 404 -19.52 8.78 6.64
C PRO A 404 -18.82 9.81 7.55
N LEU A 405 -19.57 10.69 8.20
CA LEU A 405 -19.02 11.72 9.09
C LEU A 405 -18.60 11.15 10.46
N SER A 406 -19.03 9.92 10.77
CA SER A 406 -18.61 9.20 11.96
C SER A 406 -17.14 8.74 11.94
N ALA A 407 -16.47 8.80 10.77
CA ALA A 407 -15.08 8.37 10.62
C ALA A 407 -14.15 9.15 11.56
N ARG A 408 -13.34 8.42 12.32
CA ARG A 408 -12.39 9.00 13.27
C ARG A 408 -11.12 8.17 13.36
N ALA A 409 -9.96 8.82 13.32
CA ALA A 409 -8.66 8.23 13.56
C ALA A 409 -8.07 8.78 14.85
N GLU A 410 -7.67 7.92 15.77
CA GLU A 410 -7.03 8.27 17.03
C GLU A 410 -5.64 7.64 17.09
N TYR A 411 -4.65 8.39 17.56
CA TYR A 411 -3.28 7.93 17.67
C TYR A 411 -2.67 8.40 18.99
N THR A 412 -1.95 7.52 19.67
CA THR A 412 -1.11 7.89 20.82
C THR A 412 0.30 7.39 20.61
N ALA A 413 1.30 8.17 21.03
CA ALA A 413 2.69 7.71 21.07
C ALA A 413 3.37 8.04 22.40
N HIS A 414 4.19 7.11 22.84
CA HIS A 414 5.08 7.20 23.99
C HIS A 414 6.50 6.82 23.52
N GLN A 415 7.47 7.69 23.79
CA GLN A 415 8.86 7.50 23.41
C GLN A 415 9.75 7.81 24.61
N VAL A 416 10.71 6.93 24.91
CA VAL A 416 11.70 7.12 25.98
C VAL A 416 13.10 7.02 25.40
N VAL A 417 13.96 7.94 25.82
CA VAL A 417 15.41 7.81 25.70
C VAL A 417 16.01 8.12 27.06
N ALA A 418 16.74 7.17 27.65
CA ALA A 418 17.21 7.28 29.02
C ALA A 418 18.57 6.60 29.23
N ARG A 419 19.24 6.93 30.33
CA ARG A 419 20.46 6.26 30.82
C ARG A 419 20.69 6.58 32.30
N GLY A 420 20.58 5.58 33.17
CA GLY A 420 20.76 5.76 34.62
C GLY A 420 19.80 6.82 35.17
N ASN A 421 20.31 7.87 35.81
CA ASN A 421 19.47 8.95 36.34
C ASN A 421 18.93 9.92 35.28
N TRP A 422 19.46 9.88 34.05
CA TRP A 422 18.94 10.69 32.96
C TRP A 422 17.72 9.97 32.35
N GLN A 423 16.54 10.52 32.56
CA GLN A 423 15.27 9.96 32.10
C GLN A 423 14.55 11.01 31.26
N THR A 424 14.32 10.74 29.97
CA THR A 424 13.52 11.62 29.12
C THR A 424 12.43 10.84 28.44
N ARG A 425 11.25 11.44 28.32
CA ARG A 425 10.15 10.85 27.54
C ARG A 425 9.28 11.90 26.88
N THR A 426 8.60 11.49 25.83
CA THR A 426 7.50 12.25 25.22
C THR A 426 6.24 11.41 25.16
N GLU A 427 5.12 12.05 25.47
CA GLU A 427 3.78 11.49 25.36
C GLU A 427 2.97 12.37 24.41
N SER A 428 2.32 11.77 23.42
CA SER A 428 1.47 12.50 22.48
C SER A 428 0.16 11.78 22.20
N SER A 429 -0.87 12.57 21.91
CA SER A 429 -2.15 12.10 21.42
C SER A 429 -2.61 12.95 20.24
N LEU A 430 -3.35 12.32 19.34
CA LEU A 430 -3.82 12.91 18.10
C LEU A 430 -5.18 12.31 17.77
N THR A 431 -6.13 13.14 17.37
CA THR A 431 -7.44 12.71 16.88
C THR A 431 -7.79 13.49 15.65
N VAL A 432 -8.18 12.79 14.59
CA VAL A 432 -8.81 13.36 13.39
C VAL A 432 -10.23 12.84 13.33
N SER A 433 -11.17 13.75 13.20
CA SER A 433 -12.57 13.46 12.82
C SER A 433 -12.98 14.40 11.70
N CYS A 434 -14.22 14.33 11.25
CA CYS A 434 -14.68 15.21 10.17
C CYS A 434 -16.13 15.66 10.33
N SER A 435 -16.44 16.82 9.76
CA SER A 435 -17.76 17.18 9.29
C SER A 435 -17.80 17.02 7.77
N ARG A 436 -18.91 17.42 7.14
CA ARG A 436 -19.00 17.49 5.68
C ARG A 436 -17.91 18.37 5.07
N GLU A 437 -17.61 19.49 5.70
CA GLU A 437 -16.76 20.56 5.14
C GLU A 437 -15.38 20.65 5.81
N LEU A 438 -15.19 20.04 6.98
CA LEU A 438 -13.98 20.22 7.79
C LEU A 438 -13.40 18.88 8.24
N PHE A 439 -12.08 18.76 8.23
CA PHE A 439 -11.36 17.88 9.14
C PHE A 439 -11.16 18.60 10.48
N LEU A 440 -11.42 17.89 11.57
CA LEU A 440 -11.29 18.37 12.94
C LEU A 440 -10.11 17.64 13.56
N LEU A 441 -8.99 18.34 13.69
CA LEU A 441 -7.75 17.83 14.26
C LEU A 441 -7.62 18.31 15.70
N ALA A 442 -7.39 17.40 16.64
CA ALA A 442 -7.00 17.72 18.02
C ALA A 442 -5.72 16.98 18.38
N ALA A 443 -4.78 17.66 19.03
CA ALA A 443 -3.49 17.07 19.37
C ALA A 443 -2.94 17.60 20.70
N LYS A 444 -2.17 16.75 21.37
CA LYS A 444 -1.40 17.08 22.57
C LYS A 444 -0.01 16.44 22.49
N LEU A 445 1.01 17.16 22.94
CA LEU A 445 2.37 16.66 23.12
C LEU A 445 2.88 17.16 24.48
N THR A 446 3.44 16.27 25.27
CA THR A 446 4.10 16.60 26.54
C THR A 446 5.46 15.92 26.57
N ALA A 447 6.50 16.67 26.92
CA ALA A 447 7.86 16.18 27.09
C ALA A 447 8.30 16.35 28.53
N TYR A 448 9.07 15.40 29.02
CA TYR A 448 9.47 15.32 30.41
C TYR A 448 10.97 15.03 30.57
N GLU A 449 11.53 15.56 31.65
CA GLU A 449 12.83 15.17 32.20
C GLU A 449 12.63 14.68 33.64
N GLY A 450 12.86 13.39 33.88
CA GLY A 450 12.37 12.70 35.07
C GLY A 450 10.85 12.81 35.17
N ASP A 451 10.36 13.27 36.33
CA ASP A 451 8.94 13.51 36.57
C ASP A 451 8.50 14.94 36.19
N ASN A 452 9.43 15.81 35.82
CA ASN A 452 9.15 17.21 35.52
C ASN A 452 8.71 17.39 34.06
N VAL A 453 7.60 18.10 33.85
CA VAL A 453 7.19 18.56 32.52
C VAL A 453 8.11 19.70 32.09
N VAL A 454 8.90 19.48 31.04
CA VAL A 454 9.78 20.53 30.46
C VAL A 454 9.13 21.24 29.28
N TYR A 455 8.14 20.60 28.65
CA TYR A 455 7.36 21.20 27.57
C TYR A 455 5.98 20.55 27.46
N SER A 456 4.94 21.34 27.22
CA SER A 456 3.62 20.82 26.86
C SER A 456 2.92 21.74 25.88
N ARG A 457 2.23 21.15 24.91
CA ARG A 457 1.44 21.88 23.92
C ARG A 457 0.18 21.09 23.59
N SER A 458 -0.95 21.78 23.55
CA SER A 458 -2.20 21.27 23.00
C SER A 458 -2.72 22.24 21.95
N TRP A 459 -3.30 21.71 20.89
CA TRP A 459 -3.90 22.52 19.84
C TRP A 459 -5.05 21.77 19.18
N ALA A 460 -6.00 22.53 18.67
CA ALA A 460 -7.07 22.05 17.83
C ALA A 460 -7.14 22.92 16.59
N THR A 461 -7.39 22.28 15.45
CA THR A 461 -7.36 22.93 14.14
C THR A 461 -8.53 22.41 13.30
N GLU A 462 -9.28 23.34 12.74
CA GLU A 462 -10.25 23.07 11.68
C GLU A 462 -9.57 23.26 10.32
N ILE A 463 -9.74 22.29 9.43
CA ILE A 463 -9.09 22.26 8.13
C ILE A 463 -10.17 21.98 7.08
N PRO A 464 -10.44 22.91 6.14
CA PRO A 464 -11.38 22.66 5.06
C PRO A 464 -11.07 21.36 4.33
N ARG A 465 -12.07 20.51 4.17
CA ARG A 465 -11.99 19.37 3.28
C ARG A 465 -12.09 19.89 1.85
N ASP A 466 -11.39 19.24 0.94
CA ASP A 466 -11.27 19.64 -0.44
C ASP A 466 -11.32 18.41 -1.36
N GLY A 467 -11.68 18.65 -2.63
CA GLY A 467 -11.61 17.64 -3.67
C GLY A 467 -12.63 16.51 -3.54
N PHE A 468 -13.87 16.81 -3.15
CA PHE A 468 -15.02 15.92 -3.32
C PHE A 468 -16.04 16.55 -4.26
#